data_AF-A0AAV2B2W4-F1
#
_entry.id   AF-A0AAV2B2W4-F1
#
_cell.length_a   1.000
_cell.length_b   1.000
_cell.length_c   1.000
_cell.angle_alpha   90.00
_cell.angle_beta   90.00
_cell.angle_gamma   90.00
#
_symmetry.space_group_name_H-M   'P 1'
#
loop_
_entity.id
_entity.type
_entity.pdbx_description
1 polymer ?
#
loop_
_entity_poly.entity_id
_entity_poly.type
_entity_poly.pdbx_seq_one_letter_code
_entity_poly.pdbx_strand_id
1 'polypeptide(L)'
;MEIDESLKFFSAYFCNEDKLLKYLIEFRNILQNTDHVIEFQKTENFLSCVIVLEKSCFFNSLDKNLQCISVLPDDFFENLNDVILSILEIFCFKYQKILLERQHNQDISRDVITSFDTIAYLVQLLISKIGNKGYISALLENMCCYFVESTKSMSHIYASSVESASNSLYYNTLKLLTKIIKSIPDNCYFKYISDTDILQLVNSLPFPDITTVKLFINHILPALFQFSSPSLKEEILKSMWNMVYAEFKKEDFKESSESSSYIYTMVYCVSAYIYNSNAIETVNFYVHTDIIFWQLILSGLTSSLPFVRKKSLNIFKMFLIWIKQCKKRVKVSNDVSLLPMDVEAIKIWNDVVTIFESLEEKQIHVIKPVLPKFSRILSLTTKGNFSTDENNARLISAWVLSVITRMLKHETKFVTRWALVTVLSFDFKEHILHEDSLKMLIKILLESFNDQSLFSKNSEQDNYSLFLSSEKISKFFKKYLAGLESPREKVAFFRYLLNIIASQSWCIVALLHITVALSTLESTASWNKSDISLIR
;
A
#
# COMPACT_ATOMS: atom_id res chain seq x y z
N MET A 1 -15.13 12.13 -45.68
CA MET A 1 -15.80 13.27 -46.34
C MET A 1 -17.26 13.37 -45.95
N GLU A 2 -18.10 12.34 -46.10
CA GLU A 2 -19.53 12.42 -45.73
C GLU A 2 -19.78 12.71 -44.23
N ILE A 3 -18.91 12.24 -43.33
CA ILE A 3 -19.05 12.44 -41.88
C ILE A 3 -18.69 13.87 -41.45
N ASP A 4 -17.71 14.53 -42.08
CA ASP A 4 -17.31 15.91 -41.72
C ASP A 4 -18.33 16.96 -42.15
N GLU A 5 -19.00 16.75 -43.28
CA GLU A 5 -20.13 17.59 -43.71
C GLU A 5 -21.35 17.38 -42.82
N SER A 6 -21.61 16.13 -42.42
CA SER A 6 -22.67 15.81 -41.47
C SER A 6 -22.47 16.57 -40.16
N LEU A 7 -21.24 16.61 -39.62
CA LEU A 7 -20.90 17.21 -38.32
C LEU A 7 -20.86 18.74 -38.31
N LYS A 8 -20.49 19.41 -39.42
CA LYS A 8 -20.67 20.87 -39.57
C LYS A 8 -22.14 21.29 -39.67
N PHE A 9 -23.03 20.37 -40.05
CA PHE A 9 -24.47 20.57 -40.09
C PHE A 9 -25.14 20.54 -38.69
N PHE A 10 -24.46 20.03 -37.66
CA PHE A 10 -25.06 19.76 -36.34
C PHE A 10 -25.36 21.00 -35.47
N SER A 11 -24.62 22.09 -35.60
CA SER A 11 -24.85 23.28 -34.74
C SER A 11 -26.12 24.05 -35.11
N ALA A 12 -26.73 23.76 -36.27
CA ALA A 12 -27.85 24.53 -36.82
C ALA A 12 -29.24 23.88 -36.65
N TYR A 13 -29.34 22.62 -36.20
CA TYR A 13 -30.58 21.82 -36.30
C TYR A 13 -30.97 21.03 -35.03
N PHE A 14 -30.80 21.62 -33.85
CA PHE A 14 -31.12 20.97 -32.56
C PHE A 14 -32.63 20.82 -32.22
N CYS A 15 -33.53 20.82 -33.21
CA CYS A 15 -34.98 20.79 -32.97
C CYS A 15 -35.73 19.55 -33.52
N ASN A 16 -35.05 18.47 -33.92
CA ASN A 16 -35.74 17.27 -34.43
C ASN A 16 -35.19 15.97 -33.82
N GLU A 17 -35.98 15.36 -32.94
CA GLU A 17 -35.68 14.18 -32.13
C GLU A 17 -35.48 12.91 -32.97
N ASP A 18 -36.29 12.71 -34.01
CA ASP A 18 -36.17 11.56 -34.93
C ASP A 18 -34.84 11.57 -35.69
N LYS A 19 -34.38 12.76 -36.08
CA LYS A 19 -33.07 12.91 -36.74
C LYS A 19 -31.93 12.54 -35.80
N LEU A 20 -32.04 12.88 -34.52
CA LEU A 20 -31.04 12.55 -33.53
C LEU A 20 -30.95 11.03 -33.30
N LEU A 21 -32.09 10.37 -33.05
CA LEU A 21 -32.13 8.93 -32.82
C LEU A 21 -31.58 8.18 -34.04
N LYS A 22 -32.00 8.58 -35.25
CA LYS A 22 -31.47 8.03 -36.50
C LYS A 22 -29.95 8.18 -36.60
N TYR A 23 -29.41 9.33 -36.19
CA TYR A 23 -27.97 9.56 -36.20
C TYR A 23 -27.23 8.71 -35.16
N LEU A 24 -27.78 8.55 -33.95
CA LEU A 24 -27.19 7.68 -32.94
C LEU A 24 -27.20 6.22 -33.41
N ILE A 25 -28.27 5.75 -34.06
CA ILE A 25 -28.33 4.42 -34.68
C ILE A 25 -27.28 4.28 -35.79
N GLU A 26 -27.17 5.27 -36.67
CA GLU A 26 -26.18 5.27 -37.73
C GLU A 26 -24.75 5.25 -37.18
N PHE A 27 -24.48 6.06 -36.16
CA PHE A 27 -23.21 6.08 -35.45
C PHE A 27 -22.92 4.74 -34.76
N ARG A 28 -23.90 4.14 -34.08
CA ARG A 28 -23.79 2.78 -33.52
C ARG A 28 -23.40 1.77 -34.60
N ASN A 29 -24.07 1.79 -35.74
CA ASN A 29 -23.79 0.86 -36.84
C ASN A 29 -22.40 1.09 -37.44
N ILE A 30 -21.96 2.35 -37.57
CA ILE A 30 -20.59 2.69 -37.98
C ILE A 30 -19.59 2.14 -36.95
N LEU A 31 -19.86 2.31 -35.66
CA LEU A 31 -19.04 1.75 -34.60
C LEU A 31 -19.00 0.23 -34.66
N GLN A 32 -20.11 -0.48 -34.87
CA GLN A 32 -20.11 -1.95 -34.98
C GLN A 32 -19.30 -2.45 -36.18
N ASN A 33 -19.39 -1.77 -37.32
CA ASN A 33 -18.82 -2.25 -38.59
C ASN A 33 -17.36 -1.83 -38.83
N THR A 34 -16.80 -0.95 -38.01
CA THR A 34 -15.42 -0.46 -38.21
C THR A 34 -14.43 -1.27 -37.38
N ASP A 35 -13.60 -2.10 -38.00
CA ASP A 35 -12.53 -2.83 -37.28
C ASP A 35 -11.37 -1.95 -36.80
N HIS A 36 -11.29 -0.71 -37.32
CA HIS A 36 -10.21 0.23 -37.10
C HIS A 36 -10.43 1.14 -35.88
N VAL A 37 -9.31 1.65 -35.35
CA VAL A 37 -9.28 2.67 -34.29
C VAL A 37 -10.10 3.89 -34.72
N ILE A 38 -11.03 4.31 -33.86
CA ILE A 38 -11.85 5.50 -34.10
C ILE A 38 -10.92 6.72 -34.15
N GLU A 39 -10.95 7.46 -35.27
CA GLU A 39 -10.17 8.69 -35.40
C GLU A 39 -10.59 9.71 -34.34
N PHE A 40 -9.59 10.35 -33.70
CA PHE A 40 -9.79 11.39 -32.67
C PHE A 40 -10.89 12.39 -33.01
N GLN A 41 -10.85 12.93 -34.24
CA GLN A 41 -11.79 13.95 -34.70
C GLN A 41 -13.24 13.45 -34.67
N LYS A 42 -13.48 12.17 -34.99
CA LYS A 42 -14.81 11.56 -34.95
C LYS A 42 -15.31 11.43 -33.51
N THR A 43 -14.44 11.03 -32.59
CA THR A 43 -14.77 10.94 -31.15
C THR A 43 -15.02 12.31 -30.55
N GLU A 44 -14.23 13.33 -30.90
CA GLU A 44 -14.39 14.72 -30.44
C GLU A 44 -15.69 15.35 -30.96
N ASN A 45 -16.01 15.12 -32.23
CA ASN A 45 -17.24 15.60 -32.83
C ASN A 45 -18.46 14.90 -32.20
N PHE A 46 -18.39 13.58 -31.96
CA PHE A 46 -19.44 12.84 -31.26
C PHE A 46 -19.58 13.31 -29.81
N LEU A 47 -18.47 13.52 -29.09
CA LEU A 47 -18.47 14.11 -27.75
C LEU A 47 -19.16 15.47 -27.74
N SER A 48 -18.88 16.31 -28.73
CA SER A 48 -19.53 17.61 -28.89
C SER A 48 -21.05 17.46 -29.06
N CYS A 49 -21.50 16.49 -29.87
CA CYS A 49 -22.93 16.16 -29.98
C CYS A 49 -23.51 15.73 -28.63
N VAL A 50 -22.85 14.81 -27.90
CA VAL A 50 -23.32 14.32 -26.59
C VAL A 50 -23.39 15.44 -25.55
N ILE A 51 -22.40 16.35 -25.51
CA ILE A 51 -22.41 17.51 -24.61
C ILE A 51 -23.56 18.47 -24.97
N VAL A 52 -23.82 18.71 -26.25
CA VAL A 52 -24.95 19.57 -26.64
C VAL A 52 -26.27 18.90 -26.29
N LEU A 53 -26.39 17.57 -26.43
CA LEU A 53 -27.56 16.83 -25.96
C LEU A 53 -27.76 17.01 -24.47
N GLU A 54 -26.72 16.76 -23.66
CA GLU A 54 -26.78 16.94 -22.22
C GLU A 54 -27.25 18.36 -21.87
N LYS A 55 -26.66 19.39 -22.47
CA LYS A 55 -27.04 20.80 -22.24
C LYS A 55 -28.45 21.12 -22.70
N SER A 56 -28.87 20.65 -23.88
CA SER A 56 -30.24 20.85 -24.38
C SER A 56 -31.29 20.20 -23.49
N CYS A 57 -30.95 19.04 -22.91
CA CYS A 57 -31.80 18.33 -21.99
C CYS A 57 -31.77 18.94 -20.57
N PHE A 58 -30.75 19.73 -20.20
CA PHE A 58 -30.66 20.40 -18.90
C PHE A 58 -31.51 21.69 -18.81
N PHE A 59 -32.03 22.21 -19.92
CA PHE A 59 -32.80 23.47 -19.98
C PHE A 59 -34.23 23.41 -19.40
N ASN A 60 -34.56 22.42 -18.56
CA ASN A 60 -35.89 22.31 -17.93
C ASN A 60 -36.15 23.36 -16.81
N SER A 61 -35.23 24.30 -16.57
CA SER A 61 -35.43 25.40 -15.60
C SER A 61 -35.54 26.79 -16.23
N LEU A 62 -35.65 26.91 -17.56
CA LEU A 62 -35.81 28.21 -18.22
C LEU A 62 -37.07 28.25 -19.08
N ASP A 63 -38.03 28.96 -18.50
CA ASP A 63 -39.18 29.63 -19.08
C ASP A 63 -40.48 28.82 -19.21
N LYS A 64 -41.53 29.36 -18.58
CA LYS A 64 -42.92 28.85 -18.57
C LYS A 64 -43.57 28.82 -19.96
N ASN A 65 -42.84 29.23 -21.00
CA ASN A 65 -43.30 29.34 -22.37
C ASN A 65 -42.96 28.13 -23.27
N LEU A 66 -42.25 27.12 -22.75
CA LEU A 66 -42.00 25.85 -23.46
C LEU A 66 -42.78 24.69 -22.82
N GLN A 67 -44.11 24.71 -22.94
CA GLN A 67 -44.98 23.58 -22.61
C GLN A 67 -44.89 22.40 -23.61
N CYS A 68 -44.06 22.50 -24.64
CA CYS A 68 -44.04 21.55 -25.76
C CYS A 68 -43.17 20.29 -25.55
N ILE A 69 -42.40 20.15 -24.47
CA ILE A 69 -41.57 18.95 -24.21
C ILE A 69 -42.24 18.02 -23.17
N SER A 70 -43.57 17.97 -23.15
CA SER A 70 -44.33 17.22 -22.13
C SER A 70 -44.89 15.88 -22.58
N VAL A 71 -44.67 15.41 -23.82
CA VAL A 71 -45.10 14.07 -24.25
C VAL A 71 -44.11 13.50 -25.27
N LEU A 72 -42.96 13.05 -24.81
CA LEU A 72 -42.14 12.12 -25.58
C LEU A 72 -42.71 10.70 -25.35
N PRO A 73 -42.95 9.89 -26.41
CA PRO A 73 -43.43 8.52 -26.25
C PRO A 73 -42.42 7.67 -25.46
N ASP A 74 -42.89 6.82 -24.56
CA ASP A 74 -42.02 5.91 -23.80
C ASP A 74 -41.15 5.03 -24.73
N ASP A 75 -41.70 4.63 -25.89
CA ASP A 75 -41.02 3.88 -26.94
C ASP A 75 -39.79 4.60 -27.52
N PHE A 76 -39.79 5.94 -27.55
CA PHE A 76 -38.64 6.72 -28.02
C PHE A 76 -37.47 6.62 -27.03
N PHE A 77 -37.76 6.67 -25.73
CA PHE A 77 -36.75 6.52 -24.70
C PHE A 77 -36.21 5.10 -24.64
N GLU A 78 -37.05 4.06 -24.77
CA GLU A 78 -36.55 2.68 -24.83
C GLU A 78 -35.59 2.47 -26.01
N ASN A 79 -35.94 2.94 -27.20
CA ASN A 79 -35.06 2.85 -28.38
C ASN A 79 -33.77 3.67 -28.22
N LEU A 80 -33.85 4.86 -27.61
CA LEU A 80 -32.68 5.68 -27.33
C LEU A 80 -31.73 4.98 -26.33
N ASN A 81 -32.27 4.30 -25.33
CA ASN A 81 -31.50 3.60 -24.30
C ASN A 81 -30.71 2.45 -24.90
N ASP A 82 -31.36 1.59 -25.68
CA ASP A 82 -30.70 0.45 -26.34
C ASP A 82 -29.59 0.91 -27.28
N VAL A 83 -29.81 2.02 -27.96
CA VAL A 83 -28.80 2.62 -28.84
C VAL A 83 -27.63 3.16 -28.06
N ILE A 84 -27.85 3.93 -26.98
CA ILE A 84 -26.76 4.46 -26.16
C ILE A 84 -26.01 3.35 -25.43
N LEU A 85 -26.71 2.34 -24.89
CA LEU A 85 -26.10 1.16 -24.24
C LEU A 85 -25.21 0.42 -25.23
N SER A 86 -25.71 0.16 -26.43
CA SER A 86 -24.91 -0.50 -27.45
C SER A 86 -23.71 0.35 -27.87
N ILE A 87 -23.87 1.68 -28.00
CA ILE A 87 -22.74 2.60 -28.25
C ILE A 87 -21.69 2.49 -27.13
N LEU A 88 -22.12 2.49 -25.86
CA LEU A 88 -21.23 2.35 -24.71
C LEU A 88 -20.49 1.01 -24.71
N GLU A 89 -21.20 -0.10 -24.95
CA GLU A 89 -20.62 -1.43 -25.06
C GLU A 89 -19.56 -1.49 -26.16
N ILE A 90 -19.85 -0.92 -27.33
CA ILE A 90 -18.88 -0.87 -28.44
C ILE A 90 -17.69 0.02 -28.11
N PHE A 91 -17.90 1.17 -27.45
CA PHE A 91 -16.81 2.04 -27.01
C PHE A 91 -15.92 1.34 -26.00
N CYS A 92 -16.49 0.68 -24.98
CA CYS A 92 -15.74 -0.12 -24.02
C CYS A 92 -14.96 -1.24 -24.73
N PHE A 93 -15.61 -1.95 -25.66
CA PHE A 93 -15.01 -3.03 -26.44
C PHE A 93 -13.79 -2.57 -27.25
N LYS A 94 -14.02 -1.56 -28.10
CA LYS A 94 -12.98 -1.01 -28.96
C LYS A 94 -11.89 -0.31 -28.20
N TYR A 95 -12.23 0.34 -27.09
CA TYR A 95 -11.25 1.00 -26.24
C TYR A 95 -10.21 0.00 -25.73
N GLN A 96 -10.62 -1.18 -25.27
CA GLN A 96 -9.68 -2.22 -24.85
C GLN A 96 -8.79 -2.68 -26.01
N LYS A 97 -9.35 -2.86 -27.20
CA LYS A 97 -8.59 -3.22 -28.40
C LYS A 97 -7.55 -2.14 -28.74
N ILE A 98 -7.93 -0.87 -28.75
CA ILE A 98 -7.04 0.27 -28.98
C ILE A 98 -5.93 0.31 -27.93
N LEU A 99 -6.30 0.11 -26.67
CA LEU A 99 -5.38 0.06 -25.55
C LEU A 99 -4.35 -1.06 -25.66
N LEU A 100 -4.78 -2.26 -26.08
CA LEU A 100 -3.91 -3.42 -26.34
C LEU A 100 -2.98 -3.14 -27.52
N GLU A 101 -3.51 -2.64 -28.64
CA GLU A 101 -2.76 -2.41 -29.88
C GLU A 101 -1.76 -1.24 -29.75
N ARG A 102 -2.07 -0.22 -28.94
CA ARG A 102 -1.26 0.99 -28.82
C ARG A 102 -0.26 0.99 -27.66
N GLN A 103 -0.07 -0.11 -26.93
CA GLN A 103 0.93 -0.22 -25.84
C GLN A 103 2.35 0.17 -26.25
N HIS A 104 2.68 0.16 -27.55
CA HIS A 104 4.01 0.47 -28.07
C HIS A 104 4.26 1.96 -28.41
N ASN A 105 3.23 2.82 -28.45
CA ASN A 105 3.40 4.23 -28.85
C ASN A 105 3.19 5.18 -27.67
N GLN A 106 4.12 6.11 -27.41
CA GLN A 106 4.06 7.01 -26.25
C GLN A 106 3.00 8.15 -26.36
N ASP A 107 2.39 8.35 -27.54
CA ASP A 107 1.43 9.44 -27.82
C ASP A 107 -0.03 9.16 -27.39
N ILE A 108 -0.22 8.42 -26.30
CA ILE A 108 -1.53 7.87 -25.87
C ILE A 108 -2.52 8.92 -25.30
N SER A 109 -2.11 10.18 -25.08
CA SER A 109 -2.89 11.03 -24.16
C SER A 109 -4.24 11.57 -24.69
N ARG A 110 -4.35 12.04 -25.94
CA ARG A 110 -5.56 12.79 -26.35
C ARG A 110 -6.76 11.92 -26.72
N ASP A 111 -6.57 10.89 -27.52
CA ASP A 111 -7.65 9.98 -27.97
C ASP A 111 -8.27 9.22 -26.81
N VAL A 112 -7.45 8.79 -25.86
CA VAL A 112 -7.90 8.08 -24.66
C VAL A 112 -8.66 9.03 -23.72
N ILE A 113 -8.15 10.24 -23.49
CA ILE A 113 -8.82 11.21 -22.62
C ILE A 113 -10.18 11.61 -23.21
N THR A 114 -10.26 11.89 -24.51
CA THR A 114 -11.53 12.24 -25.17
C THR A 114 -12.51 11.08 -25.13
N SER A 115 -12.08 9.85 -25.42
CA SER A 115 -12.93 8.67 -25.28
C SER A 115 -13.47 8.51 -23.86
N PHE A 116 -12.67 8.82 -22.84
CA PHE A 116 -13.11 8.79 -21.45
C PHE A 116 -14.12 9.86 -21.10
N ASP A 117 -13.94 11.07 -21.62
CA ASP A 117 -14.93 12.12 -21.48
C ASP A 117 -16.24 11.69 -22.17
N THR A 118 -16.17 11.15 -23.39
CA THR A 118 -17.35 10.64 -24.11
C THR A 118 -18.11 9.59 -23.32
N ILE A 119 -17.41 8.57 -22.80
CA ILE A 119 -18.05 7.52 -22.00
C ILE A 119 -18.68 8.12 -20.73
N ALA A 120 -17.95 8.98 -20.01
CA ALA A 120 -18.46 9.61 -18.79
C ALA A 120 -19.70 10.47 -19.05
N TYR A 121 -19.70 11.27 -20.13
CA TYR A 121 -20.84 12.08 -20.53
C TYR A 121 -22.03 11.25 -20.99
N LEU A 122 -21.81 10.17 -21.74
CA LEU A 122 -22.87 9.24 -22.11
C LEU A 122 -23.51 8.58 -20.88
N VAL A 123 -22.70 8.15 -19.91
CA VAL A 123 -23.20 7.62 -18.63
C VAL A 123 -24.01 8.68 -17.88
N GLN A 124 -23.51 9.92 -17.80
CA GLN A 124 -24.23 11.03 -17.16
C GLN A 124 -25.57 11.34 -17.84
N LEU A 125 -25.59 11.30 -19.17
CA LEU A 125 -26.80 11.47 -19.98
C LEU A 125 -27.82 10.38 -19.66
N LEU A 126 -27.38 9.11 -19.64
CA LEU A 126 -28.23 7.98 -19.28
C LEU A 126 -28.84 8.15 -17.88
N ILE A 127 -28.00 8.48 -16.90
CA ILE A 127 -28.45 8.57 -15.50
C ILE A 127 -29.39 9.75 -15.26
N SER A 128 -29.09 10.92 -15.82
CA SER A 128 -29.86 12.15 -15.59
C SER A 128 -31.25 12.15 -16.23
N LYS A 129 -31.45 11.37 -17.29
CA LYS A 129 -32.68 11.42 -18.09
C LYS A 129 -33.59 10.22 -17.91
N ILE A 130 -33.02 9.03 -17.84
CA ILE A 130 -33.81 7.81 -17.98
C ILE A 130 -34.38 7.40 -16.63
N GLY A 131 -33.62 7.58 -15.55
CA GLY A 131 -34.04 7.18 -14.20
C GLY A 131 -34.37 5.68 -14.06
N ASN A 132 -34.24 4.89 -15.13
CA ASN A 132 -34.57 3.48 -15.14
C ASN A 132 -33.41 2.71 -14.49
N LYS A 133 -33.66 2.35 -13.24
CA LYS A 133 -32.72 1.73 -12.33
C LYS A 133 -32.18 0.41 -12.86
N GLY A 134 -32.99 -0.36 -13.59
CA GLY A 134 -32.58 -1.65 -14.15
C GLY A 134 -31.47 -1.50 -15.21
N TYR A 135 -31.61 -0.52 -16.10
CA TYR A 135 -30.61 -0.27 -17.14
C TYR A 135 -29.29 0.26 -16.59
N ILE A 136 -29.33 1.13 -15.58
CA ILE A 136 -28.12 1.66 -14.95
C ILE A 136 -27.35 0.55 -14.22
N SER A 137 -28.06 -0.35 -13.52
CA SER A 137 -27.46 -1.54 -12.91
C SER A 137 -26.84 -2.46 -13.96
N ALA A 138 -27.58 -2.83 -15.00
CA ALA A 138 -27.06 -3.67 -16.09
C ALA A 138 -25.85 -3.05 -16.80
N LEU A 139 -25.85 -1.74 -17.03
CA LEU A 139 -24.70 -1.03 -17.59
C LEU A 139 -23.48 -1.09 -16.67
N LEU A 140 -23.68 -0.80 -15.38
CA LEU A 140 -22.58 -0.82 -14.40
C LEU A 140 -22.04 -2.24 -14.22
N GLU A 141 -22.89 -3.25 -14.21
CA GLU A 141 -22.53 -4.67 -14.18
C GLU A 141 -21.75 -5.07 -15.44
N ASN A 142 -22.25 -4.75 -16.64
CA ASN A 142 -21.57 -5.02 -17.90
C ASN A 142 -20.21 -4.32 -17.94
N MET A 143 -20.12 -3.06 -17.51
CA MET A 143 -18.85 -2.36 -17.40
C MET A 143 -17.93 -3.03 -16.38
N CYS A 144 -18.41 -3.43 -15.20
CA CYS A 144 -17.59 -4.12 -14.21
C CYS A 144 -17.07 -5.47 -14.73
N CYS A 145 -17.93 -6.29 -15.31
CA CYS A 145 -17.57 -7.56 -15.95
C CYS A 145 -16.54 -7.35 -17.05
N TYR A 146 -16.76 -6.36 -17.91
CA TYR A 146 -15.86 -6.01 -18.99
C TYR A 146 -14.48 -5.56 -18.46
N PHE A 147 -14.47 -4.73 -17.40
CA PHE A 147 -13.26 -4.33 -16.71
C PHE A 147 -12.52 -5.56 -16.13
N VAL A 148 -13.21 -6.46 -15.44
CA VAL A 148 -12.64 -7.67 -14.83
C VAL A 148 -12.04 -8.60 -15.90
N GLU A 149 -12.72 -8.82 -17.01
CA GLU A 149 -12.22 -9.64 -18.11
C GLU A 149 -10.99 -9.01 -18.76
N SER A 150 -11.02 -7.69 -18.94
CA SER A 150 -9.88 -6.95 -19.48
C SER A 150 -8.64 -7.11 -18.60
N THR A 151 -8.77 -6.96 -17.27
CA THR A 151 -7.63 -7.10 -16.35
C THR A 151 -7.12 -8.54 -16.29
N LYS A 152 -8.00 -9.54 -16.36
CA LYS A 152 -7.61 -10.96 -16.43
C LYS A 152 -6.84 -11.29 -17.70
N SER A 153 -7.33 -10.89 -18.88
CA SER A 153 -6.66 -11.15 -20.15
C SER A 153 -5.26 -10.52 -20.21
N MET A 154 -5.11 -9.39 -19.54
CA MET A 154 -3.86 -8.66 -19.43
C MET A 154 -2.86 -9.44 -18.60
N SER A 155 -3.25 -9.94 -17.42
CA SER A 155 -2.33 -10.60 -16.47
C SER A 155 -1.45 -11.73 -17.07
N HIS A 156 -1.95 -12.45 -18.09
CA HIS A 156 -1.21 -13.54 -18.75
C HIS A 156 -0.09 -13.08 -19.70
N ILE A 157 -0.17 -11.86 -20.25
CA ILE A 157 0.80 -11.34 -21.22
C ILE A 157 2.05 -10.74 -20.51
N TYR A 158 1.94 -10.45 -19.21
CA TYR A 158 2.92 -9.63 -18.46
C TYR A 158 4.04 -10.37 -17.73
N ALA A 159 4.19 -11.68 -17.90
CA ALA A 159 5.29 -12.41 -17.27
C ALA A 159 6.69 -12.00 -17.82
N SER A 160 6.80 -11.13 -18.84
CA SER A 160 8.05 -10.96 -19.59
C SER A 160 8.59 -9.55 -19.89
N SER A 161 7.92 -8.41 -19.62
CA SER A 161 8.55 -7.09 -19.92
C SER A 161 8.03 -5.85 -19.15
N VAL A 162 8.95 -5.27 -18.36
CA VAL A 162 9.19 -3.89 -17.88
C VAL A 162 8.07 -2.82 -17.84
N GLU A 163 7.55 -2.63 -16.62
CA GLU A 163 7.22 -1.43 -15.82
C GLU A 163 6.67 -0.09 -16.39
N SER A 164 6.90 0.37 -17.64
CA SER A 164 6.52 1.76 -18.00
C SER A 164 5.21 1.91 -18.78
N ALA A 165 4.89 0.99 -19.69
CA ALA A 165 3.68 1.09 -20.53
C ALA A 165 2.42 0.61 -19.80
N SER A 166 2.55 -0.43 -18.95
CA SER A 166 1.48 -1.01 -18.13
C SER A 166 0.89 -0.04 -17.11
N ASN A 167 1.72 0.86 -16.57
CA ASN A 167 1.30 1.87 -15.60
C ASN A 167 0.34 2.88 -16.24
N SER A 168 0.46 3.16 -17.55
CA SER A 168 -0.50 4.01 -18.24
C SER A 168 -1.87 3.33 -18.37
N LEU A 169 -1.89 2.02 -18.60
CA LEU A 169 -3.10 1.28 -18.91
C LEU A 169 -4.04 1.15 -17.72
N TYR A 170 -3.54 0.56 -16.62
CA TYR A 170 -4.31 0.39 -15.40
C TYR A 170 -4.70 1.73 -14.79
N TYR A 171 -3.80 2.71 -14.85
CA TYR A 171 -4.09 4.08 -14.46
C TYR A 171 -5.23 4.67 -15.29
N ASN A 172 -5.20 4.54 -16.62
CA ASN A 172 -6.23 5.05 -17.51
C ASN A 172 -7.57 4.35 -17.24
N THR A 173 -7.57 3.03 -17.08
CA THR A 173 -8.75 2.23 -16.70
C THR A 173 -9.36 2.73 -15.38
N LEU A 174 -8.54 2.88 -14.33
CA LEU A 174 -9.01 3.43 -13.05
C LEU A 174 -9.48 4.90 -13.16
N LYS A 175 -8.85 5.70 -14.04
CA LYS A 175 -9.24 7.09 -14.31
C LYS A 175 -10.59 7.17 -15.00
N LEU A 176 -10.87 6.27 -15.96
CA LEU A 176 -12.19 6.13 -16.57
C LEU A 176 -13.23 5.77 -15.52
N LEU A 177 -12.97 4.74 -14.72
CA LEU A 177 -13.85 4.33 -13.64
C LEU A 177 -14.11 5.51 -12.68
N THR A 178 -13.08 6.26 -12.31
CA THR A 178 -13.21 7.47 -11.50
C THR A 178 -14.12 8.52 -12.13
N LYS A 179 -14.00 8.78 -13.44
CA LYS A 179 -14.88 9.72 -14.14
C LYS A 179 -16.32 9.23 -14.15
N ILE A 180 -16.54 7.96 -14.50
CA ILE A 180 -17.86 7.32 -14.48
C ILE A 180 -18.51 7.47 -13.11
N ILE A 181 -17.80 7.09 -12.04
CA ILE A 181 -18.28 7.20 -10.65
C ILE A 181 -18.64 8.64 -10.28
N LYS A 182 -17.82 9.62 -10.66
CA LYS A 182 -18.08 11.05 -10.40
C LYS A 182 -19.26 11.61 -11.20
N SER A 183 -19.56 11.01 -12.35
CA SER A 183 -20.68 11.38 -13.22
C SER A 183 -22.03 10.83 -12.77
N ILE A 184 -22.08 10.00 -11.71
CA ILE A 184 -23.33 9.50 -11.13
C ILE A 184 -23.85 10.52 -10.10
N PRO A 185 -24.89 11.33 -10.42
CA PRO A 185 -25.46 12.28 -9.46
C PRO A 185 -26.17 11.57 -8.31
N ASP A 186 -25.75 11.92 -7.08
CA ASP A 186 -26.34 11.56 -5.78
C ASP A 186 -26.63 10.07 -5.51
N ASN A 187 -26.82 9.77 -4.22
CA ASN A 187 -26.70 8.46 -3.58
C ASN A 187 -27.69 7.34 -4.01
N CYS A 188 -28.38 7.47 -5.14
CA CYS A 188 -29.51 6.61 -5.48
C CYS A 188 -29.12 5.36 -6.27
N TYR A 189 -28.10 5.41 -7.13
CA TYR A 189 -27.91 4.36 -8.15
C TYR A 189 -26.92 3.24 -7.78
N PHE A 190 -25.94 3.50 -6.92
CA PHE A 190 -25.01 2.46 -6.48
C PHE A 190 -25.66 1.35 -5.64
N LYS A 191 -26.85 1.60 -5.06
CA LYS A 191 -27.63 0.58 -4.35
C LYS A 191 -28.12 -0.55 -5.28
N TYR A 192 -28.03 -0.35 -6.60
CA TYR A 192 -28.49 -1.33 -7.59
C TYR A 192 -27.36 -2.20 -8.15
N ILE A 193 -26.09 -1.86 -7.90
CA ILE A 193 -25.00 -2.80 -8.21
C ILE A 193 -24.99 -3.85 -7.11
N SER A 194 -24.96 -5.13 -7.48
CA SER A 194 -24.89 -6.19 -6.49
C SER A 194 -23.59 -6.10 -5.67
N ASP A 195 -23.67 -6.42 -4.37
CA ASP A 195 -22.49 -6.48 -3.51
C ASP A 195 -21.43 -7.44 -4.07
N THR A 196 -21.86 -8.49 -4.78
CA THR A 196 -20.99 -9.46 -5.46
C THR A 196 -20.20 -8.85 -6.60
N ASP A 197 -20.82 -7.99 -7.43
CA ASP A 197 -20.14 -7.38 -8.58
C ASP A 197 -19.13 -6.32 -8.13
N ILE A 198 -19.47 -5.54 -7.09
CA ILE A 198 -18.52 -4.60 -6.49
C ILE A 198 -17.31 -5.36 -5.95
N LEU A 199 -17.54 -6.48 -5.26
CA LEU A 199 -16.44 -7.27 -4.71
C LEU A 199 -15.59 -7.92 -5.81
N GLN A 200 -16.20 -8.43 -6.88
CA GLN A 200 -15.48 -8.94 -8.05
C GLN A 200 -14.65 -7.85 -8.72
N LEU A 201 -15.21 -6.64 -8.88
CA LEU A 201 -14.49 -5.49 -9.41
C LEU A 201 -13.25 -5.22 -8.56
N VAL A 202 -13.40 -5.04 -7.24
CA VAL A 202 -12.26 -4.79 -6.34
C VAL A 202 -11.23 -5.92 -6.43
N ASN A 203 -11.65 -7.19 -6.35
CA ASN A 203 -10.76 -8.36 -6.44
C ASN A 203 -9.98 -8.43 -7.77
N SER A 204 -10.54 -7.86 -8.84
CA SER A 204 -9.93 -7.86 -10.18
C SER A 204 -9.01 -6.67 -10.46
N LEU A 205 -9.02 -5.64 -9.60
CA LEU A 205 -8.21 -4.45 -9.81
C LEU A 205 -6.75 -4.74 -9.50
N PRO A 206 -5.84 -4.61 -10.47
CA PRO A 206 -4.42 -4.73 -10.23
C PRO A 206 -3.88 -3.41 -9.70
N PHE A 207 -2.99 -3.52 -8.74
CA PHE A 207 -2.33 -2.37 -8.12
C PHE A 207 -0.82 -2.47 -8.34
N PRO A 208 -0.35 -2.21 -9.57
CA PRO A 208 1.06 -2.39 -9.93
C PRO A 208 1.96 -1.34 -9.27
N ASP A 209 1.44 -0.17 -8.90
CA ASP A 209 2.25 0.95 -8.44
C ASP A 209 1.52 1.85 -7.42
N ILE A 210 2.24 2.85 -6.89
CA ILE A 210 1.68 3.78 -5.91
C ILE A 210 0.64 4.75 -6.51
N THR A 211 0.70 5.01 -7.82
CA THR A 211 -0.17 5.99 -8.50
C THR A 211 -1.57 5.41 -8.69
N THR A 212 -1.67 4.18 -9.17
CA THR A 212 -2.89 3.38 -9.29
C THR A 212 -3.56 3.20 -7.93
N VAL A 213 -2.79 2.84 -6.90
CA VAL A 213 -3.27 2.73 -5.52
C VAL A 213 -3.82 4.05 -5.00
N LYS A 214 -3.10 5.17 -5.19
CA LYS A 214 -3.59 6.50 -4.79
C LYS A 214 -4.88 6.89 -5.52
N LEU A 215 -4.97 6.62 -6.82
CA LEU A 215 -6.15 6.94 -7.61
C LEU A 215 -7.36 6.15 -7.11
N PHE A 216 -7.19 4.84 -6.88
CA PHE A 216 -8.24 4.01 -6.31
C PHE A 216 -8.68 4.50 -4.93
N ILE A 217 -7.74 4.71 -4.02
CA ILE A 217 -8.02 5.13 -2.63
C ILE A 217 -8.68 6.51 -2.55
N ASN A 218 -8.27 7.46 -3.38
CA ASN A 218 -8.76 8.84 -3.28
C ASN A 218 -10.07 9.08 -4.04
N HIS A 219 -10.42 8.21 -5.00
CA HIS A 219 -11.55 8.47 -5.89
C HIS A 219 -12.56 7.32 -5.99
N ILE A 220 -12.10 6.08 -6.03
CA ILE A 220 -12.99 4.92 -6.22
C ILE A 220 -13.45 4.41 -4.85
N LEU A 221 -12.52 4.14 -3.94
CA LEU A 221 -12.82 3.61 -2.61
C LEU A 221 -13.82 4.45 -1.79
N PRO A 222 -13.73 5.80 -1.75
CA PRO A 222 -14.68 6.61 -1.01
C PRO A 222 -16.09 6.52 -1.59
N ALA A 223 -16.21 6.47 -2.92
CA ALA A 223 -17.49 6.29 -3.58
C ALA A 223 -18.06 4.89 -3.27
N LEU A 224 -17.26 3.83 -3.41
CA LEU A 224 -17.69 2.48 -3.03
C LEU A 224 -18.18 2.46 -1.57
N PHE A 225 -17.43 3.06 -0.64
CA PHE A 225 -17.78 3.08 0.78
C PHE A 225 -18.97 3.99 1.12
N GLN A 226 -19.25 5.01 0.33
CA GLN A 226 -20.42 5.85 0.52
C GLN A 226 -21.72 5.05 0.30
N PHE A 227 -21.68 4.05 -0.59
CA PHE A 227 -22.87 3.32 -1.03
C PHE A 227 -22.95 1.88 -0.54
N SER A 228 -21.83 1.30 -0.11
CA SER A 228 -21.76 -0.08 0.35
C SER A 228 -22.48 -0.31 1.69
N SER A 229 -23.10 -1.47 1.84
CA SER A 229 -23.52 -2.01 3.13
C SER A 229 -22.31 -2.17 4.08
N PRO A 230 -22.47 -2.13 5.41
CA PRO A 230 -21.37 -2.38 6.35
C PRO A 230 -20.64 -3.71 6.08
N SER A 231 -21.40 -4.77 5.74
CA SER A 231 -20.85 -6.07 5.35
C SER A 231 -20.01 -5.99 4.09
N LEU A 232 -20.46 -5.29 3.04
CA LEU A 232 -19.67 -5.13 1.83
C LEU A 232 -18.39 -4.32 2.07
N LYS A 233 -18.44 -3.26 2.89
CA LYS A 233 -17.23 -2.50 3.27
C LYS A 233 -16.20 -3.42 3.92
N GLU A 234 -16.65 -4.31 4.80
CA GLU A 234 -15.78 -5.29 5.43
C GLU A 234 -15.15 -6.25 4.40
N GLU A 235 -15.94 -6.78 3.47
CA GLU A 235 -15.44 -7.67 2.41
C GLU A 235 -14.46 -6.96 1.46
N ILE A 236 -14.70 -5.69 1.13
CA ILE A 236 -13.74 -4.87 0.35
C ILE A 236 -12.43 -4.71 1.12
N LEU A 237 -12.47 -4.42 2.43
CA LEU A 237 -11.26 -4.30 3.25
C LEU A 237 -10.51 -5.63 3.36
N LYS A 238 -11.22 -6.76 3.50
CA LYS A 238 -10.63 -8.11 3.48
C LYS A 238 -9.96 -8.41 2.15
N SER A 239 -10.63 -8.09 1.04
CA SER A 239 -10.08 -8.22 -0.31
C SER A 239 -8.77 -7.44 -0.47
N MET A 240 -8.76 -6.16 -0.07
CA MET A 240 -7.55 -5.33 -0.10
C MET A 240 -6.44 -5.89 0.80
N TRP A 241 -6.79 -6.43 1.98
CA TRP A 241 -5.81 -7.07 2.87
C TRP A 241 -5.24 -8.35 2.25
N ASN A 242 -6.06 -9.18 1.60
CA ASN A 242 -5.61 -10.39 0.92
C ASN A 242 -4.63 -10.08 -0.22
N MET A 243 -4.82 -8.95 -0.93
CA MET A 243 -3.85 -8.48 -1.93
C MET A 243 -2.52 -8.09 -1.28
N VAL A 244 -2.56 -7.32 -0.18
CA VAL A 244 -1.36 -6.98 0.61
C VAL A 244 -0.64 -8.24 1.06
N TYR A 245 -1.38 -9.22 1.57
CA TYR A 245 -0.86 -10.50 2.04
C TYR A 245 -0.18 -11.28 0.93
N ALA A 246 -0.83 -11.41 -0.24
CA ALA A 246 -0.30 -12.13 -1.39
C ALA A 246 0.99 -11.48 -1.91
N GLU A 247 1.03 -10.15 -2.01
CA GLU A 247 2.21 -9.41 -2.45
C GLU A 247 3.37 -9.50 -1.46
N PHE A 248 3.09 -9.35 -0.16
CA PHE A 248 4.12 -9.42 0.88
C PHE A 248 4.76 -10.82 0.98
N LYS A 249 4.01 -11.88 0.65
CA LYS A 249 4.52 -13.26 0.65
C LYS A 249 5.33 -13.67 -0.58
N LYS A 250 5.40 -12.84 -1.62
CA LYS A 250 6.22 -13.17 -2.80
C LYS A 250 7.69 -13.23 -2.39
N GLU A 251 8.41 -14.25 -2.87
CA GLU A 251 9.84 -14.46 -2.55
C GLU A 251 10.71 -13.26 -2.96
N ASP A 252 10.29 -12.53 -4.01
CA ASP A 252 10.99 -11.35 -4.53
C ASP A 252 10.63 -10.03 -3.81
N PHE A 253 9.88 -10.07 -2.71
CA PHE A 253 9.53 -8.84 -1.99
C PHE A 253 10.77 -8.15 -1.43
N LYS A 254 11.25 -7.13 -2.15
CA LYS A 254 12.38 -6.28 -1.75
C LYS A 254 11.88 -4.96 -1.19
N GLU A 255 11.89 -4.85 0.14
CA GLU A 255 11.54 -3.64 0.91
C GLU A 255 12.28 -2.36 0.47
N SER A 256 13.42 -2.51 -0.21
CA SER A 256 14.25 -1.40 -0.69
C SER A 256 13.84 -0.83 -2.04
N SER A 257 12.86 -1.43 -2.72
CA SER A 257 12.40 -0.97 -4.03
C SER A 257 11.27 0.05 -3.87
N GLU A 258 11.32 1.16 -4.63
CA GLU A 258 10.19 2.10 -4.71
C GLU A 258 8.90 1.40 -5.16
N SER A 259 9.02 0.33 -5.96
CA SER A 259 7.90 -0.50 -6.41
C SER A 259 7.18 -1.18 -5.26
N SER A 260 7.81 -1.50 -4.13
CA SER A 260 7.11 -2.08 -2.95
C SER A 260 6.37 -1.05 -2.09
N SER A 261 6.57 0.25 -2.31
CA SER A 261 6.03 1.32 -1.45
C SER A 261 4.50 1.46 -1.51
N TYR A 262 3.86 0.95 -2.57
CA TYR A 262 2.40 0.99 -2.70
C TYR A 262 1.70 0.13 -1.65
N ILE A 263 2.31 -1.00 -1.22
CA ILE A 263 1.76 -1.88 -0.20
C ILE A 263 1.53 -1.10 1.10
N TYR A 264 2.50 -0.32 1.53
CA TYR A 264 2.37 0.54 2.70
C TYR A 264 1.28 1.61 2.55
N THR A 265 0.98 2.03 1.31
CA THR A 265 -0.16 2.91 1.02
C THR A 265 -1.49 2.19 1.22
N MET A 266 -1.62 0.96 0.71
CA MET A 266 -2.80 0.14 0.91
C MET A 266 -3.02 -0.15 2.39
N VAL A 267 -2.00 -0.60 3.11
CA VAL A 267 -2.08 -0.88 4.55
C VAL A 267 -2.47 0.37 5.32
N TYR A 268 -1.89 1.53 4.96
CA TYR A 268 -2.25 2.80 5.57
C TYR A 268 -3.73 3.13 5.35
N CYS A 269 -4.29 2.83 4.19
CA CYS A 269 -5.70 3.12 3.91
C CYS A 269 -6.66 2.09 4.49
N VAL A 270 -6.32 0.81 4.48
CA VAL A 270 -7.08 -0.22 5.20
C VAL A 270 -7.13 0.12 6.70
N SER A 271 -5.97 0.44 7.29
CA SER A 271 -5.86 0.90 8.70
C SER A 271 -6.59 2.21 8.94
N ALA A 272 -6.41 3.16 8.00
CA ALA A 272 -7.28 4.28 7.64
C ALA A 272 -8.71 4.17 8.15
N TYR A 273 -9.41 3.24 7.51
CA TYR A 273 -10.82 3.00 7.67
C TYR A 273 -11.14 2.17 8.91
N ILE A 274 -10.37 1.12 9.21
CA ILE A 274 -10.61 0.24 10.37
C ILE A 274 -10.48 1.03 11.68
N TYR A 275 -9.47 1.89 11.80
CA TYR A 275 -9.12 2.57 13.06
C TYR A 275 -9.72 3.96 13.22
N ASN A 276 -10.47 4.46 12.24
CA ASN A 276 -11.15 5.76 12.38
C ASN A 276 -12.40 5.63 13.26
N SER A 277 -12.62 6.61 14.14
CA SER A 277 -13.49 6.53 15.32
C SER A 277 -15.00 6.31 15.05
N ASN A 278 -15.43 6.43 13.79
CA ASN A 278 -16.82 6.26 13.37
C ASN A 278 -17.10 4.84 12.81
N ALA A 279 -16.08 4.04 12.52
CA ALA A 279 -16.21 2.69 11.96
C ALA A 279 -16.16 1.57 13.02
N ILE A 280 -15.86 1.91 14.28
CA ILE A 280 -15.61 0.95 15.38
C ILE A 280 -16.81 0.02 15.63
N GLU A 281 -18.02 0.45 15.33
CA GLU A 281 -19.25 -0.32 15.57
C GLU A 281 -19.71 -1.13 14.35
N THR A 282 -19.08 -0.96 13.17
CA THR A 282 -19.63 -1.47 11.90
C THR A 282 -18.78 -2.53 11.21
N VAL A 283 -17.53 -2.77 11.65
CA VAL A 283 -16.60 -3.67 10.97
C VAL A 283 -16.03 -4.70 11.97
N ASN A 284 -16.25 -5.99 11.70
CA ASN A 284 -15.73 -7.12 12.49
C ASN A 284 -14.39 -7.66 11.94
N PHE A 285 -13.66 -6.85 11.18
CA PHE A 285 -12.39 -7.21 10.58
C PHE A 285 -11.23 -6.44 11.22
N TYR A 286 -10.28 -7.19 11.79
CA TYR A 286 -9.17 -6.66 12.57
C TYR A 286 -7.83 -7.15 12.01
N VAL A 287 -7.19 -6.35 11.16
CA VAL A 287 -5.88 -6.71 10.57
C VAL A 287 -4.76 -6.89 11.60
N HIS A 288 -4.87 -6.28 12.78
CA HIS A 288 -3.84 -6.36 13.84
C HIS A 288 -3.80 -7.69 14.59
N THR A 289 -4.74 -8.60 14.33
CA THR A 289 -4.65 -9.99 14.83
C THR A 289 -3.75 -10.85 13.94
N ASP A 290 -3.45 -10.40 12.72
CA ASP A 290 -2.55 -11.06 11.78
C ASP A 290 -1.09 -10.70 12.08
N ILE A 291 -0.21 -11.70 12.14
CA ILE A 291 1.23 -11.50 12.33
C ILE A 291 1.88 -10.72 11.18
N ILE A 292 1.34 -10.84 9.95
CA ILE A 292 1.87 -10.15 8.78
C ILE A 292 1.67 -8.64 8.88
N PHE A 293 0.60 -8.17 9.52
CA PHE A 293 0.41 -6.75 9.81
C PHE A 293 1.56 -6.18 10.63
N TRP A 294 1.99 -6.90 11.66
CA TRP A 294 3.09 -6.48 12.50
C TRP A 294 4.43 -6.55 11.79
N GLN A 295 4.66 -7.61 11.01
CA GLN A 295 5.88 -7.73 10.19
C GLN A 295 5.98 -6.60 9.16
N LEU A 296 4.86 -6.22 8.53
CA LEU A 296 4.79 -5.07 7.61
C LEU A 296 5.12 -3.76 8.32
N ILE A 297 4.55 -3.49 9.50
CA ILE A 297 4.88 -2.27 10.24
C ILE A 297 6.36 -2.24 10.61
N LEU A 298 6.89 -3.34 11.14
CA LEU A 298 8.28 -3.44 11.60
C LEU A 298 9.28 -3.28 10.45
N SER A 299 9.06 -3.99 9.33
CA SER A 299 9.86 -3.82 8.11
C SER A 299 9.85 -2.36 7.66
N GLY A 300 8.66 -1.77 7.56
CA GLY A 300 8.48 -0.39 7.09
C GLY A 300 9.14 0.65 8.00
N LEU A 301 9.17 0.44 9.32
CA LEU A 301 9.87 1.30 10.28
C LEU A 301 11.40 1.25 10.13
N THR A 302 11.94 0.15 9.61
CA THR A 302 13.38 -0.04 9.37
C THR A 302 13.80 0.21 7.91
N SER A 303 12.85 0.53 7.04
CA SER A 303 13.08 0.83 5.62
C SER A 303 14.05 1.99 5.42
N SER A 304 14.84 1.94 4.36
CA SER A 304 15.69 3.05 3.91
C SER A 304 14.87 4.26 3.45
N LEU A 305 13.63 4.04 2.99
CA LEU A 305 12.77 5.09 2.42
C LEU A 305 12.02 5.87 3.52
N PRO A 306 12.23 7.21 3.66
CA PRO A 306 11.60 8.01 4.73
C PRO A 306 10.07 7.99 4.71
N PHE A 307 9.47 7.98 3.53
CA PHE A 307 8.02 7.96 3.38
C PHE A 307 7.39 6.64 3.89
N VAL A 308 8.05 5.50 3.65
CA VAL A 308 7.60 4.19 4.14
C VAL A 308 7.66 4.15 5.66
N ARG A 309 8.74 4.66 6.26
CA ARG A 309 8.87 4.79 7.72
C ARG A 309 7.76 5.65 8.32
N LYS A 310 7.52 6.83 7.74
CA LYS A 310 6.47 7.75 8.18
C LYS A 310 5.08 7.11 8.12
N LYS A 311 4.77 6.36 7.06
CA LYS A 311 3.51 5.63 6.94
C LYS A 311 3.35 4.53 7.96
N SER A 312 4.37 3.69 8.12
CA SER A 312 4.36 2.59 9.09
C SER A 312 4.18 3.10 10.52
N LEU A 313 4.86 4.20 10.85
CA LEU A 313 4.68 4.88 12.13
C LEU A 313 3.27 5.45 12.32
N ASN A 314 2.70 6.04 11.27
CA ASN A 314 1.33 6.56 11.33
C ASN A 314 0.29 5.43 11.48
N ILE A 315 0.46 4.30 10.78
CA ILE A 315 -0.39 3.11 10.96
C ILE A 315 -0.36 2.67 12.43
N PHE A 316 0.84 2.58 13.00
CA PHE A 316 0.98 2.18 14.40
C PHE A 316 0.33 3.18 15.37
N LYS A 317 0.51 4.49 15.16
CA LYS A 317 -0.19 5.53 15.94
C LYS A 317 -1.71 5.40 15.88
N MET A 318 -2.25 5.18 14.68
CA MET A 318 -3.69 5.00 14.49
C MET A 318 -4.21 3.82 15.30
N PHE A 319 -3.51 2.70 15.25
CA PHE A 319 -3.82 1.54 16.07
C PHE A 319 -3.78 1.85 17.57
N LEU A 320 -2.76 2.56 18.06
CA LEU A 320 -2.68 2.96 19.48
C LEU A 320 -3.82 3.89 19.90
N ILE A 321 -4.23 4.81 19.03
CA ILE A 321 -5.38 5.70 19.27
C ILE A 321 -6.66 4.87 19.33
N TRP A 322 -6.85 3.95 18.38
CA TRP A 322 -8.00 3.06 18.31
C TRP A 322 -8.12 2.19 19.58
N ILE A 323 -7.03 1.54 20.04
CA ILE A 323 -7.04 0.77 21.28
C ILE A 323 -7.43 1.63 22.49
N LYS A 324 -6.88 2.85 22.60
CA LYS A 324 -7.23 3.78 23.68
C LYS A 324 -8.73 4.12 23.67
N GLN A 325 -9.35 4.19 22.50
CA GLN A 325 -10.78 4.43 22.35
C GLN A 325 -11.60 3.17 22.68
N CYS A 326 -11.21 2.01 22.15
CA CYS A 326 -11.87 0.74 22.41
C CYS A 326 -11.88 0.38 23.90
N LYS A 327 -10.76 0.54 24.62
CA LYS A 327 -10.69 0.29 26.07
C LYS A 327 -11.60 1.20 26.91
N LYS A 328 -11.95 2.38 26.39
CA LYS A 328 -12.91 3.29 27.04
C LYS A 328 -14.37 2.89 26.78
N ARG A 329 -14.66 2.24 25.64
CA ARG A 329 -16.01 1.92 25.18
C ARG A 329 -16.42 0.47 25.45
N VAL A 330 -15.48 -0.46 25.42
CA VAL A 330 -15.67 -1.90 25.57
C VAL A 330 -14.62 -2.41 26.55
N LYS A 331 -14.99 -3.29 27.48
CA LYS A 331 -14.03 -4.11 28.23
C LYS A 331 -13.40 -5.12 27.27
N VAL A 332 -12.53 -4.65 26.39
CA VAL A 332 -11.85 -5.50 25.40
C VAL A 332 -10.99 -6.50 26.17
N SER A 333 -11.23 -7.80 25.96
CA SER A 333 -10.39 -8.87 26.48
C SER A 333 -8.97 -8.74 25.91
N ASN A 334 -7.97 -9.23 26.64
CA ASN A 334 -6.57 -9.16 26.20
C ASN A 334 -6.30 -9.97 24.91
N ASP A 335 -7.25 -10.80 24.45
CA ASP A 335 -7.10 -11.71 23.30
C ASP A 335 -7.16 -11.00 21.92
N VAL A 336 -7.43 -9.70 21.89
CA VAL A 336 -7.62 -8.96 20.62
C VAL A 336 -6.30 -8.47 20.01
N SER A 337 -5.19 -8.50 20.75
CA SER A 337 -3.89 -7.95 20.31
C SER A 337 -2.73 -8.89 20.64
N LEU A 338 -1.85 -9.10 19.66
CA LEU A 338 -0.56 -9.81 19.83
C LEU A 338 0.48 -9.00 20.63
N LEU A 339 0.15 -7.77 21.00
CA LEU A 339 0.98 -6.93 21.86
C LEU A 339 0.33 -6.75 23.23
N PRO A 340 1.13 -6.63 24.31
CA PRO A 340 0.64 -6.22 25.62
C PRO A 340 0.06 -4.80 25.53
N MET A 341 -1.16 -4.63 26.02
CA MET A 341 -1.94 -3.39 25.80
C MET A 341 -2.47 -2.74 27.07
N ASP A 342 -2.01 -3.13 28.27
CA ASP A 342 -2.39 -2.45 29.51
C ASP A 342 -1.94 -0.96 29.55
N VAL A 343 -2.36 -0.24 30.59
CA VAL A 343 -2.12 1.22 30.68
C VAL A 343 -0.62 1.54 30.67
N GLU A 344 0.20 0.68 31.26
CA GLU A 344 1.65 0.85 31.33
C GLU A 344 2.33 0.53 30.00
N ALA A 345 1.95 -0.56 29.33
CA ALA A 345 2.42 -0.91 27.99
C ALA A 345 2.04 0.15 26.97
N ILE A 346 0.84 0.73 27.04
CA ILE A 346 0.45 1.86 26.18
C ILE A 346 1.41 3.04 26.33
N LYS A 347 1.90 3.35 27.54
CA LYS A 347 2.91 4.40 27.72
C LYS A 347 4.22 4.04 27.03
N ILE A 348 4.66 2.78 27.14
CA ILE A 348 5.87 2.29 26.47
C ILE A 348 5.71 2.35 24.94
N TRP A 349 4.55 1.98 24.39
CA TRP A 349 4.29 2.10 22.95
C TRP A 349 4.27 3.55 22.46
N ASN A 350 3.82 4.51 23.27
CA ASN A 350 3.96 5.94 22.93
C ASN A 350 5.44 6.38 22.94
N ASP A 351 6.27 5.78 23.80
CA ASP A 351 7.71 6.04 23.78
C ASP A 351 8.39 5.45 22.55
N VAL A 352 7.97 4.26 22.09
CA VAL A 352 8.37 3.70 20.79
C VAL A 352 8.06 4.70 19.67
N VAL A 353 6.84 5.22 19.64
CA VAL A 353 6.44 6.26 18.67
C VAL A 353 7.35 7.48 18.75
N THR A 354 7.55 8.01 19.96
CA THR A 354 8.38 9.22 20.17
C THR A 354 9.81 9.00 19.68
N ILE A 355 10.39 7.82 19.94
CA ILE A 355 11.73 7.47 19.48
C ILE A 355 11.78 7.46 17.95
N PHE A 356 10.87 6.76 17.29
CA PHE A 356 10.84 6.72 15.82
C PHE A 356 10.64 8.10 15.19
N GLU A 357 9.78 8.95 15.75
CA GLU A 357 9.63 10.34 15.28
C GLU A 357 10.92 11.13 15.43
N SER A 358 11.57 11.02 16.59
CA SER A 358 12.80 11.76 16.87
C SER A 358 13.95 11.29 15.99
N LEU A 359 14.00 9.99 15.65
CA LEU A 359 15.03 9.44 14.75
C LEU A 359 14.88 9.88 13.29
N GLU A 360 13.76 10.49 12.89
CA GLU A 360 13.63 11.14 11.57
C GLU A 360 14.30 12.53 11.54
N GLU A 361 14.58 13.12 12.69
CA GLU A 361 15.29 14.39 12.79
C GLU A 361 16.80 14.20 12.70
N LYS A 362 17.51 15.16 12.11
CA LYS A 362 18.98 15.14 12.05
C LYS A 362 19.64 15.78 13.28
N GLN A 363 18.89 16.62 13.99
CA GLN A 363 19.41 17.51 15.02
C GLN A 363 19.58 16.76 16.35
N ILE A 364 20.83 16.63 16.82
CA ILE A 364 21.16 15.86 18.04
C ILE A 364 20.39 16.35 19.28
N HIS A 365 20.17 17.65 19.41
CA HIS A 365 19.47 18.20 20.58
C HIS A 365 17.99 17.80 20.64
N VAL A 366 17.39 17.42 19.51
CA VAL A 366 16.02 16.86 19.47
C VAL A 366 16.03 15.38 19.86
N ILE A 367 17.03 14.62 19.39
CA ILE A 367 17.11 13.17 19.59
C ILE A 367 17.56 12.81 21.01
N LYS A 368 18.61 13.48 21.51
CA LYS A 368 19.31 13.12 22.75
C LYS A 368 18.39 13.00 23.98
N PRO A 369 17.40 13.89 24.22
CA PRO A 369 16.48 13.77 25.35
C PRO A 369 15.57 12.54 25.28
N VAL A 370 15.37 11.97 24.09
CA VAL A 370 14.43 10.87 23.85
C VAL A 370 15.12 9.50 23.96
N LEU A 371 16.42 9.42 23.69
CA LEU A 371 17.19 8.17 23.75
C LEU A 371 17.05 7.40 25.08
N PRO A 372 17.06 8.04 26.28
CA PRO A 372 16.88 7.32 27.54
C PRO A 372 15.55 6.56 27.63
N LYS A 373 14.52 6.92 26.85
CA LYS A 373 13.25 6.17 26.83
C LYS A 373 13.40 4.75 26.30
N PHE A 374 14.48 4.45 25.56
CA PHE A 374 14.73 3.12 25.04
C PHE A 374 14.88 2.07 26.15
N SER A 375 15.40 2.45 27.33
CA SER A 375 15.48 1.53 28.48
C SER A 375 14.10 1.03 28.94
N ARG A 376 13.07 1.87 28.82
CA ARG A 376 11.68 1.49 29.12
C ARG A 376 11.06 0.59 28.06
N ILE A 377 11.58 0.60 26.83
CA ILE A 377 11.19 -0.39 25.81
C ILE A 377 11.87 -1.71 26.13
N LEU A 378 13.16 -1.68 26.51
CA LEU A 378 13.90 -2.88 26.92
C LEU A 378 13.29 -3.56 28.15
N SER A 379 12.65 -2.83 29.05
CA SER A 379 11.96 -3.45 30.19
C SER A 379 10.79 -4.36 29.79
N LEU A 380 10.24 -4.21 28.57
CA LEU A 380 9.28 -5.18 28.02
C LEU A 380 9.93 -6.54 27.75
N THR A 381 11.25 -6.55 27.57
CA THR A 381 12.02 -7.77 27.34
C THR A 381 12.61 -8.37 28.61
N THR A 382 12.30 -7.81 29.78
CA THR A 382 12.86 -8.28 31.05
C THR A 382 12.17 -9.55 31.53
N LYS A 383 12.97 -10.53 31.98
CA LYS A 383 12.52 -11.80 32.57
C LYS A 383 11.50 -11.54 33.69
N GLY A 384 10.29 -12.10 33.56
CA GLY A 384 9.18 -11.92 34.51
C GLY A 384 8.07 -10.97 34.05
N ASN A 385 8.32 -10.13 33.04
CA ASN A 385 7.28 -9.27 32.42
C ASN A 385 6.60 -9.93 31.20
N PHE A 386 7.06 -11.12 30.79
CA PHE A 386 6.54 -11.82 29.64
C PHE A 386 5.33 -12.67 29.98
N SER A 387 4.28 -12.55 29.15
CA SER A 387 3.28 -13.61 28.99
C SER A 387 3.96 -14.86 28.44
N THR A 388 3.52 -16.05 28.83
CA THR A 388 3.98 -17.36 28.33
C THR A 388 3.71 -17.62 26.84
N ASP A 389 3.21 -16.64 26.10
CA ASP A 389 2.92 -16.73 24.67
C ASP A 389 4.18 -16.40 23.84
N GLU A 390 4.65 -17.39 23.08
CA GLU A 390 5.82 -17.34 22.21
C GLU A 390 5.67 -16.25 21.12
N ASN A 391 4.47 -16.03 20.58
CA ASN A 391 4.23 -15.04 19.55
C ASN A 391 4.41 -13.61 20.07
N ASN A 392 3.94 -13.34 21.29
CA ASN A 392 4.10 -12.04 21.94
C ASN A 392 5.59 -11.76 22.22
N ALA A 393 6.32 -12.75 22.74
CA ALA A 393 7.75 -12.63 23.00
C ALA A 393 8.55 -12.35 21.71
N ARG A 394 8.22 -13.07 20.62
CA ARG A 394 8.81 -12.85 19.29
C ARG A 394 8.54 -11.43 18.79
N LEU A 395 7.29 -10.96 18.91
CA LEU A 395 6.90 -9.65 18.43
C LEU A 395 7.54 -8.51 19.24
N ILE A 396 7.56 -8.60 20.57
CA ILE A 396 8.25 -7.62 21.44
C ILE A 396 9.74 -7.55 21.10
N SER A 397 10.38 -8.71 20.90
CA SER A 397 11.79 -8.77 20.50
C SER A 397 12.03 -8.08 19.14
N ALA A 398 11.11 -8.26 18.20
CA ALA A 398 11.17 -7.62 16.89
C ALA A 398 10.99 -6.09 16.96
N TRP A 399 10.18 -5.58 17.89
CA TRP A 399 10.07 -4.13 18.16
C TRP A 399 11.34 -3.53 18.75
N VAL A 400 11.97 -4.21 19.72
CA VAL A 400 13.26 -3.76 20.25
C VAL A 400 14.30 -3.72 19.14
N LEU A 401 14.35 -4.80 18.35
CA LEU A 401 15.28 -4.92 17.24
C LEU A 401 15.05 -3.85 16.17
N SER A 402 13.80 -3.50 15.85
CA SER A 402 13.51 -2.47 14.85
C SER A 402 14.00 -1.09 15.29
N VAL A 403 13.83 -0.75 16.57
CA VAL A 403 14.36 0.49 17.15
C VAL A 403 15.90 0.50 17.11
N ILE A 404 16.56 -0.60 17.51
CA ILE A 404 18.02 -0.74 17.42
C ILE A 404 18.50 -0.56 15.97
N THR A 405 17.88 -1.28 15.03
CA THR A 405 18.20 -1.24 13.60
C THR A 405 18.14 0.19 13.08
N ARG A 406 17.07 0.93 13.43
CA ARG A 406 16.90 2.31 13.00
C ARG A 406 17.92 3.26 13.58
N MET A 407 18.30 3.09 14.85
CA MET A 407 19.35 3.88 15.49
C MET A 407 20.73 3.60 14.90
N LEU A 408 21.03 2.34 14.57
CA LEU A 408 22.31 1.95 13.97
C LEU A 408 22.45 2.47 12.53
N LYS A 409 21.37 2.46 11.76
CA LYS A 409 21.30 3.02 10.40
C LYS A 409 21.10 4.55 10.36
N HIS A 410 21.14 5.23 11.50
CA HIS A 410 20.92 6.67 11.56
C HIS A 410 22.08 7.46 10.91
N GLU A 411 21.77 8.59 10.26
CA GLU A 411 22.78 9.42 9.58
C GLU A 411 23.83 10.00 10.56
N THR A 412 23.37 10.43 11.73
CA THR A 412 24.21 11.01 12.78
C THR A 412 24.97 9.95 13.59
N LYS A 413 26.31 9.98 13.54
CA LYS A 413 27.19 9.05 14.27
C LYS A 413 27.01 9.04 15.78
N PHE A 414 26.58 10.16 16.38
CA PHE A 414 26.24 10.20 17.80
C PHE A 414 25.17 9.16 18.16
N VAL A 415 24.11 9.05 17.34
CA VAL A 415 23.01 8.10 17.57
C VAL A 415 23.49 6.66 17.38
N THR A 416 24.24 6.39 16.31
CA THR A 416 24.85 5.07 16.06
C THR A 416 25.74 4.63 17.21
N ARG A 417 26.66 5.50 17.67
CA ARG A 417 27.57 5.22 18.79
C ARG A 417 26.80 5.01 20.09
N TRP A 418 25.79 5.83 20.37
CA TRP A 418 24.93 5.67 21.55
C TRP A 418 24.21 4.31 21.53
N ALA A 419 23.60 3.94 20.41
CA ALA A 419 22.92 2.66 20.26
C ALA A 419 23.89 1.47 20.44
N LEU A 420 25.09 1.54 19.86
CA LEU A 420 26.12 0.53 20.03
C LEU A 420 26.52 0.35 21.49
N VAL A 421 26.82 1.44 22.21
CA VAL A 421 27.19 1.34 23.62
C VAL A 421 26.05 0.77 24.46
N THR A 422 24.82 1.18 24.18
CA THR A 422 23.63 0.68 24.88
C THR A 422 23.45 -0.83 24.63
N VAL A 423 23.50 -1.29 23.38
CA VAL A 423 23.36 -2.70 23.02
C VAL A 423 24.51 -3.55 23.55
N LEU A 424 25.75 -3.07 23.46
CA LEU A 424 26.93 -3.76 24.00
C LEU A 424 26.88 -3.91 25.52
N SER A 425 26.08 -3.09 26.19
CA SER A 425 25.88 -3.13 27.63
C SER A 425 24.75 -4.08 28.06
N PHE A 426 23.97 -4.64 27.12
CA PHE A 426 22.84 -5.52 27.42
C PHE A 426 23.24 -6.66 28.36
N ASP A 427 22.36 -6.92 29.32
CA ASP A 427 22.41 -8.13 30.11
C ASP A 427 21.43 -9.15 29.52
N PHE A 428 21.98 -10.14 28.82
CA PHE A 428 21.22 -11.23 28.21
C PHE A 428 20.63 -12.21 29.22
N LYS A 429 21.01 -12.12 30.51
CA LYS A 429 20.35 -12.87 31.58
C LYS A 429 19.05 -12.21 32.03
N GLU A 430 19.01 -10.88 31.98
CA GLU A 430 17.84 -10.08 32.36
C GLU A 430 16.89 -9.88 31.19
N HIS A 431 17.41 -9.63 29.98
CA HIS A 431 16.64 -9.38 28.78
C HIS A 431 16.59 -10.59 27.86
N ILE A 432 15.40 -11.19 27.69
CA ILE A 432 15.19 -12.38 26.87
C ILE A 432 14.64 -11.93 25.52
N LEU A 433 15.54 -11.80 24.54
CA LEU A 433 15.11 -11.67 23.14
C LEU A 433 14.91 -13.06 22.54
N HIS A 434 13.92 -13.19 21.67
CA HIS A 434 13.70 -14.39 20.88
C HIS A 434 14.94 -14.75 20.03
N GLU A 435 15.20 -16.04 19.81
CA GLU A 435 16.42 -16.54 19.15
C GLU A 435 16.65 -15.89 17.76
N ASP A 436 15.60 -15.81 16.94
CA ASP A 436 15.64 -15.14 15.64
C ASP A 436 16.09 -13.68 15.74
N SER A 437 15.57 -12.95 16.73
CA SER A 437 15.90 -11.54 16.95
C SER A 437 17.33 -11.37 17.44
N LEU A 438 17.86 -12.32 18.22
CA LEU A 438 19.27 -12.33 18.63
C LEU A 438 20.19 -12.56 17.43
N LYS A 439 19.91 -13.55 16.58
CA LYS A 439 20.69 -13.78 15.35
C LYS A 439 20.71 -12.56 14.46
N MET A 440 19.56 -11.92 14.27
CA MET A 440 19.46 -10.71 13.47
C MET A 440 20.18 -9.52 14.14
N LEU A 441 20.11 -9.38 15.47
CA LEU A 441 20.85 -8.37 16.22
C LEU A 441 22.36 -8.48 15.98
N ILE A 442 22.92 -9.70 16.08
CA ILE A 442 24.35 -9.95 15.85
C ILE A 442 24.75 -9.55 14.42
N LYS A 443 23.93 -9.90 13.42
CA LYS A 443 24.16 -9.52 12.03
C LYS A 443 24.23 -8.00 11.87
N ILE A 444 23.21 -7.29 12.35
CA ILE A 444 23.13 -5.82 12.22
C ILE A 444 24.27 -5.13 12.98
N LEU A 445 24.68 -5.64 14.14
CA LEU A 445 25.82 -5.12 14.88
C LEU A 445 27.13 -5.24 14.10
N LEU A 446 27.39 -6.41 13.52
CA LEU A 446 28.60 -6.66 12.72
C LEU A 446 28.63 -5.83 11.45
N GLU A 447 27.50 -5.68 10.76
CA GLU A 447 27.35 -4.76 9.63
C GLU A 447 27.66 -3.31 10.07
N SER A 448 27.16 -2.90 11.24
CA SER A 448 27.37 -1.56 11.79
C SER A 448 28.82 -1.31 12.21
N PHE A 449 29.50 -2.33 12.78
CA PHE A 449 30.91 -2.22 13.18
C PHE A 449 31.83 -1.94 12.00
N ASN A 450 31.42 -2.21 10.77
CA ASN A 450 32.27 -2.03 9.60
C ASN A 450 32.58 -0.56 9.26
N ASP A 451 31.98 0.39 9.98
CA ASP A 451 32.28 1.81 9.86
C ASP A 451 33.48 2.22 10.72
N GLN A 452 34.60 2.55 10.08
CA GLN A 452 35.83 2.98 10.74
C GLN A 452 35.65 4.20 11.66
N SER A 453 34.68 5.09 11.35
CA SER A 453 34.43 6.30 12.13
C SER A 453 33.89 6.02 13.53
N LEU A 454 33.49 4.78 13.82
CA LEU A 454 33.04 4.37 15.15
C LEU A 454 34.19 4.15 16.14
N PHE A 455 35.42 3.95 15.65
CA PHE A 455 36.61 3.66 16.45
C PHE A 455 37.52 4.88 16.63
N SER A 456 37.39 5.90 15.78
CA SER A 456 38.25 7.08 15.78
C SER A 456 37.53 8.35 16.22
N LYS A 457 38.31 9.28 16.80
CA LYS A 457 37.86 10.62 17.16
C LYS A 457 37.72 11.48 15.90
N ASN A 458 36.56 12.12 15.73
CA ASN A 458 36.35 13.05 14.60
C ASN A 458 36.47 14.52 15.04
N SER A 459 36.22 14.83 16.31
CA SER A 459 36.33 16.19 16.86
C SER A 459 36.80 16.18 18.32
N GLU A 460 37.40 17.29 18.78
CA GLU A 460 37.83 17.45 20.18
C GLU A 460 36.69 17.38 21.21
N GLN A 461 35.45 17.60 20.76
CA GLN A 461 34.23 17.62 21.58
C GLN A 461 33.54 16.25 21.69
N ASP A 462 34.07 15.22 21.03
CA ASP A 462 33.49 13.87 21.07
C ASP A 462 33.66 13.23 22.47
N ASN A 463 32.56 12.73 23.04
CA ASN A 463 32.59 12.01 24.32
C ASN A 463 33.26 10.63 24.15
N TYR A 464 34.42 10.44 24.79
CA TYR A 464 35.23 9.22 24.72
C TYR A 464 34.49 7.95 25.14
N SER A 465 33.52 8.06 26.05
CA SER A 465 32.74 6.91 26.50
C SER A 465 31.87 6.29 25.41
N LEU A 466 31.66 6.98 24.29
CA LEU A 466 30.82 6.52 23.18
C LEU A 466 31.60 5.82 22.05
N PHE A 467 32.93 5.86 22.06
CA PHE A 467 33.72 5.14 21.05
C PHE A 467 33.62 3.64 21.22
N LEU A 468 33.61 2.93 20.09
CA LEU A 468 33.68 1.49 20.07
C LEU A 468 35.12 1.03 20.35
N SER A 469 35.28 -0.05 21.11
CA SER A 469 36.58 -0.64 21.40
C SER A 469 36.48 -2.16 21.41
N SER A 470 37.61 -2.83 21.17
CA SER A 470 37.72 -4.28 21.27
C SER A 470 37.32 -4.79 22.65
N GLU A 471 37.60 -4.02 23.71
CA GLU A 471 37.20 -4.36 25.08
C GLU A 471 35.67 -4.40 25.25
N LYS A 472 34.94 -3.41 24.71
CA LYS A 472 33.47 -3.38 24.77
C LYS A 472 32.84 -4.52 23.98
N ILE A 473 33.37 -4.77 22.78
CA ILE A 473 32.94 -5.89 21.92
C ILE A 473 33.19 -7.23 22.63
N SER A 474 34.38 -7.40 23.22
CA SER A 474 34.74 -8.59 23.99
C SER A 474 33.80 -8.81 25.17
N LYS A 475 33.56 -7.78 25.97
CA LYS A 475 32.64 -7.82 27.11
C LYS A 475 31.23 -8.25 26.68
N PHE A 476 30.73 -7.71 25.57
CA PHE A 476 29.45 -8.11 25.01
C PHE A 476 29.42 -9.60 24.61
N PHE A 477 30.40 -10.06 23.84
CA PHE A 477 30.45 -11.48 23.43
C PHE A 477 30.58 -12.41 24.64
N LYS A 478 31.35 -12.06 25.66
CA LYS A 478 31.44 -12.82 26.91
C LYS A 478 30.09 -12.92 27.61
N LYS A 479 29.36 -11.80 27.72
CA LYS A 479 28.01 -11.78 28.30
C LYS A 479 27.03 -12.63 27.49
N TYR A 480 27.05 -12.49 26.17
CA TYR A 480 26.20 -13.26 25.26
C TYR A 480 26.46 -14.77 25.39
N LEU A 481 27.72 -15.19 25.32
CA LEU A 481 28.13 -16.60 25.46
C LEU A 481 27.83 -17.16 26.85
N ALA A 482 27.92 -16.35 27.90
CA ALA A 482 27.54 -16.75 29.25
C ALA A 482 26.02 -16.92 29.42
N GLY A 483 25.22 -16.36 28.51
CA GLY A 483 23.77 -16.59 28.43
C GLY A 483 23.38 -17.85 27.67
N LEU A 484 24.30 -18.47 26.91
CA LEU A 484 24.04 -19.73 26.20
C LEU A 484 24.30 -20.92 27.14
N GLU A 485 23.26 -21.72 27.37
CA GLU A 485 23.29 -22.81 28.35
C GLU A 485 23.97 -24.07 27.79
N SER A 486 23.78 -24.36 26.49
CA SER A 486 24.31 -25.58 25.88
C SER A 486 25.62 -25.35 25.10
N PRO A 487 26.58 -26.31 25.13
CA PRO A 487 27.75 -26.26 24.26
C PRO A 487 27.40 -26.22 22.76
N ARG A 488 26.28 -26.84 22.37
CA ARG A 488 25.79 -26.86 20.98
C ARG A 488 25.36 -25.47 20.52
N GLU A 489 24.68 -24.69 21.36
CA GLU A 489 24.34 -23.29 21.06
C GLU A 489 25.57 -22.43 20.85
N LYS A 490 26.59 -22.60 21.70
CA LYS A 490 27.88 -21.87 21.55
C LYS A 490 28.53 -22.18 20.21
N VAL A 491 28.57 -23.46 19.82
CA VAL A 491 29.07 -23.87 18.50
C VAL A 491 28.27 -23.24 17.36
N ALA A 492 26.94 -23.32 17.41
CA ALA A 492 26.06 -22.76 16.38
C ALA A 492 26.24 -21.24 16.25
N PHE A 493 26.37 -20.53 17.37
CA PHE A 493 26.65 -19.10 17.41
C PHE A 493 27.99 -18.78 16.73
N PHE A 494 29.08 -19.48 17.06
CA PHE A 494 30.38 -19.22 16.43
C PHE A 494 30.36 -19.49 14.92
N ARG A 495 29.67 -20.54 14.47
CA ARG A 495 29.50 -20.79 13.03
C ARG A 495 28.74 -19.67 12.33
N TYR A 496 27.64 -19.20 12.94
CA TYR A 496 26.86 -18.09 12.42
C TYR A 496 27.67 -16.79 12.38
N LEU A 497 28.39 -16.49 13.46
CA LEU A 497 29.28 -15.32 13.58
C LEU A 497 30.37 -15.33 12.50
N LEU A 498 31.05 -16.46 12.32
CA LEU A 498 32.09 -16.62 11.29
C LEU A 498 31.51 -16.51 9.88
N ASN A 499 30.33 -17.08 9.64
CA ASN A 499 29.64 -16.94 8.35
C ASN A 499 29.35 -15.46 8.04
N ILE A 500 28.87 -14.68 9.00
CA ILE A 500 28.65 -13.23 8.81
C ILE A 500 29.98 -12.54 8.49
N ILE A 501 31.03 -12.82 9.26
CA ILE A 501 32.36 -12.24 9.03
C ILE A 501 32.88 -12.58 7.64
N ALA A 502 32.71 -13.82 7.18
CA ALA A 502 33.14 -14.24 5.84
C ALA A 502 32.27 -13.66 4.71
N SER A 503 31.00 -13.36 4.98
CA SER A 503 30.02 -12.94 3.95
C SER A 503 30.10 -11.47 3.53
N GLN A 504 30.90 -10.64 4.20
CA GLN A 504 31.01 -9.21 3.89
C GLN A 504 32.46 -8.73 3.83
N SER A 505 32.69 -7.66 3.06
CA SER A 505 33.98 -6.96 3.04
C SER A 505 34.16 -6.14 4.32
N TRP A 506 35.36 -6.15 4.91
CA TRP A 506 35.65 -5.42 6.14
C TRP A 506 36.64 -4.28 5.95
N CYS A 507 36.44 -3.18 6.67
CA CYS A 507 37.50 -2.21 6.89
C CYS A 507 38.52 -2.77 7.89
N ILE A 508 39.80 -2.44 7.67
CA ILE A 508 40.94 -2.99 8.43
C ILE A 508 40.79 -2.70 9.94
N VAL A 509 40.36 -1.49 10.29
CA VAL A 509 40.21 -1.05 11.68
C VAL A 509 39.15 -1.87 12.41
N ALA A 510 37.97 -2.04 11.80
CA ALA A 510 36.89 -2.84 12.40
C ALA A 510 37.30 -4.30 12.56
N LEU A 511 37.90 -4.89 11.53
CA LEU A 511 38.35 -6.28 11.56
C LEU A 511 39.40 -6.51 12.65
N LEU A 512 40.34 -5.58 12.83
CA LEU A 512 41.33 -5.65 13.91
C LEU A 512 40.65 -5.67 15.29
N HIS A 513 39.73 -4.73 15.55
CA HIS A 513 39.03 -4.68 16.84
C HIS A 513 38.17 -5.91 17.11
N ILE A 514 37.49 -6.43 16.09
CA ILE A 514 36.72 -7.66 16.20
C ILE A 514 37.64 -8.85 16.47
N THR A 515 38.74 -8.98 15.75
CA THR A 515 39.71 -10.07 15.93
C THR A 515 40.32 -10.04 17.33
N VAL A 516 40.72 -8.87 17.83
CA VAL A 516 41.21 -8.68 19.21
C VAL A 516 40.10 -9.00 20.22
N ALA A 517 38.85 -8.64 19.96
CA ALA A 517 37.75 -8.98 20.85
C ALA A 517 37.56 -10.51 20.92
N LEU A 518 37.55 -11.18 19.77
CA LEU A 518 37.39 -12.63 19.68
C LEU A 518 38.56 -13.39 20.31
N SER A 519 39.80 -12.89 20.22
CA SER A 519 40.98 -13.54 20.82
C SER A 519 40.96 -13.55 22.36
N THR A 520 40.07 -12.78 22.99
CA THR A 520 39.91 -12.74 24.44
C THR A 520 38.79 -13.66 24.96
N LEU A 521 38.08 -14.34 24.07
CA LEU A 521 37.04 -15.29 24.41
C LEU A 521 37.65 -16.63 24.84
N GLU A 522 36.94 -17.37 25.68
CA GLU A 522 37.37 -18.71 26.09
C GLU A 522 37.33 -19.68 24.91
N SER A 523 38.35 -20.53 24.82
CA SER A 523 38.40 -21.58 23.80
C SER A 523 37.18 -22.48 23.92
N THR A 524 36.44 -22.61 22.83
CA THR A 524 35.26 -23.46 22.76
C THR A 524 35.45 -24.46 21.62
N ALA A 525 35.10 -25.73 21.84
CA ALA A 525 35.16 -26.75 20.81
C ALA A 525 34.05 -26.53 19.76
N SER A 526 34.27 -25.59 18.85
CA SER A 526 33.31 -25.13 17.83
C SER A 526 33.31 -25.96 16.55
N TRP A 527 34.36 -26.76 16.32
CA TRP A 527 34.49 -27.63 15.16
C TRP A 527 34.76 -29.09 15.57
N ASN A 528 34.14 -30.01 14.86
CA ASN A 528 34.39 -31.45 14.97
C ASN A 528 34.99 -31.98 13.66
N LYS A 529 35.37 -33.27 13.64
CA LYS A 529 35.98 -33.90 12.45
C LYS A 529 35.08 -33.83 11.20
N SER A 530 33.75 -33.80 11.35
CA SER A 530 32.83 -33.65 10.22
C SER A 530 32.76 -32.22 9.67
N ASP A 531 33.18 -31.19 10.42
CA ASP A 531 33.20 -29.81 9.94
C ASP A 531 34.45 -29.50 9.11
N ILE A 532 35.51 -30.31 9.23
CA ILE A 532 36.76 -30.14 8.46
C ILE A 532 36.50 -30.23 6.95
N SER A 533 35.51 -31.02 6.50
CA SER A 533 35.12 -31.07 5.09
C SER A 533 34.43 -29.81 4.58
N LEU A 534 33.95 -28.93 5.47
CA LEU A 534 33.30 -27.65 5.13
C LEU A 534 34.30 -26.47 5.05
N ILE A 535 35.57 -26.67 5.44
CA ILE A 535 36.63 -25.63 5.46
C ILE A 535 37.47 -25.64 4.16
N ARG A 536 37.15 -26.50 3.20
CA ARG A 536 37.66 -26.43 1.82
C ARG A 536 36.84 -25.49 0.98
#